data_AF-A0AAD7JQA6-F1
#
_entry.id   AF-A0AAD7JQA6-F1
#
_cell.length_a   1.000
_cell.length_b   1.000
_cell.length_c   1.000
_cell.angle_alpha   90.00
_cell.angle_beta   90.00
_cell.angle_gamma   90.00
#
_symmetry.space_group_name_H-M   'P 1'
#
loop_
_entity.id
_entity.type
_entity.pdbx_description
1 polymer ?
#
loop_
_entity_poly.entity_id
_entity_poly.type
_entity_poly.pdbx_seq_one_letter_code
_entity_poly.pdbx_strand_id
1 'polypeptide(L)' 'QVRVKSEHAMGYIKGRFSSLRGLRQQIDDSNDHERALAWVKACIVIHTLVGIIEEGAE' A
#
# COMPACT_ATOMS: atom_id res chain seq x y z
N GLN A 1 3.91 -16.06 -14.05
CA GLN A 1 3.93 -16.28 -12.58
C GLN A 1 4.06 -14.97 -11.77
N VAL A 2 4.85 -13.99 -12.25
CA VAL A 2 5.04 -12.68 -11.56
C VAL A 2 3.72 -11.94 -11.29
N ARG A 3 2.87 -11.76 -12.33
CA ARG A 3 1.58 -11.05 -12.20
C ARG A 3 0.68 -11.59 -11.08
N VAL A 4 0.50 -12.91 -11.02
CA VAL A 4 -0.32 -13.58 -9.99
C VAL A 4 0.23 -13.33 -8.58
N LYS A 5 1.55 -13.41 -8.39
CA LYS A 5 2.18 -13.14 -7.09
C LYS A 5 2.02 -11.68 -6.69
N SER A 6 2.17 -10.75 -7.63
CA SER A 6 1.99 -9.32 -7.41
C SER A 6 0.54 -8.96 -7.07
N GLU A 7 -0.45 -9.51 -7.78
CA GLU A 7 -1.87 -9.31 -7.49
C GLU A 7 -2.24 -9.89 -6.12
N HIS A 8 -1.73 -11.08 -5.77
CA HIS A 8 -1.96 -11.69 -4.46
C HIS A 8 -1.37 -10.86 -3.32
N ALA A 9 -0.11 -10.42 -3.46
CA ALA A 9 0.54 -9.55 -2.47
C ALA A 9 -0.20 -8.23 -2.30
N MET A 10 -0.67 -7.60 -3.39
CA MET A 10 -1.49 -6.39 -3.31
C MET A 10 -2.85 -6.65 -2.66
N GLY A 11 -3.49 -7.79 -2.93
CA GLY A 11 -4.72 -8.21 -2.26
C GLY A 11 -4.54 -8.32 -0.75
N TYR A 12 -3.46 -8.98 -0.31
CA TYR A 12 -3.12 -9.10 1.11
C TYR A 12 -2.88 -7.73 1.76
N ILE A 13 -2.06 -6.87 1.14
CA ILE A 13 -1.74 -5.53 1.66
C ILE A 13 -2.98 -4.65 1.76
N LYS A 14 -3.86 -4.64 0.74
CA LYS A 14 -5.13 -3.89 0.76
C LYS A 14 -6.10 -4.38 1.82
N GLY A 15 -6.04 -5.67 2.19
CA GLY A 15 -6.83 -6.22 3.29
C GLY A 15 -6.34 -5.75 4.67
N ARG A 16 -5.04 -5.42 4.80
CA ARG A 16 -4.44 -4.93 6.05
C ARG A 16 -4.60 -3.42 6.22
N PHE A 17 -4.46 -2.65 5.15
CA PHE A 17 -4.55 -1.19 5.19
C PHE A 17 -5.80 -0.73 4.43
N SER A 18 -6.85 -0.36 5.16
CA SER A 18 -8.10 0.15 4.59
C SER A 18 -7.89 1.33 3.62
N SER A 19 -6.87 2.17 3.88
CA SER A 19 -6.45 3.30 3.05
C SER A 19 -6.05 2.89 1.62
N LEU A 20 -5.64 1.63 1.41
CA LEU A 20 -5.23 1.10 0.10
C LEU A 20 -6.39 0.45 -0.68
N ARG A 21 -7.59 0.29 -0.10
CA ARG A 21 -8.75 -0.28 -0.82
C ARG A 21 -9.15 0.55 -2.05
N GLY A 22 -8.83 1.84 -2.06
CA GLY A 22 -9.07 2.74 -3.19
C GLY A 22 -8.02 2.66 -4.31
N LEU A 23 -6.88 1.99 -4.10
CA LEU A 23 -5.80 1.94 -5.09
C LEU A 23 -6.17 1.02 -6.27
N ARG A 24 -6.68 1.60 -7.37
CA ARG A 24 -7.06 0.88 -8.59
C ARG A 24 -6.05 1.04 -9.74
N GLN A 25 -4.78 1.18 -9.40
CA GLN A 25 -3.71 1.33 -10.38
C GLN A 25 -3.52 0.03 -11.18
N GLN A 26 -3.66 0.10 -12.50
CA GLN A 26 -3.25 -0.96 -13.42
C GLN A 26 -1.71 -0.95 -13.54
N ILE A 27 -1.08 -2.12 -13.53
CA ILE A 27 0.38 -2.25 -13.60
C ILE A 27 0.72 -2.91 -14.94
N ASP A 28 0.95 -2.08 -15.95
CA ASP A 28 1.32 -2.54 -17.29
C ASP A 28 2.83 -2.41 -17.54
N ASP A 29 3.49 -1.44 -16.91
CA ASP A 29 4.93 -1.20 -17.02
C ASP A 29 5.61 -0.99 -15.64
N SER A 30 6.95 -1.01 -15.64
CA SER A 30 7.81 -0.62 -14.54
C SER A 30 7.42 0.70 -13.86
N ASN A 31 7.07 1.73 -14.61
CA ASN A 31 6.70 3.02 -14.02
C ASN A 31 5.38 2.95 -13.24
N ASP A 32 4.39 2.21 -13.74
CA ASP A 32 3.13 1.99 -13.00
C ASP A 32 3.35 1.18 -11.73
N HIS A 33 4.28 0.22 -11.78
CA HIS A 33 4.71 -0.53 -10.62
C HIS A 33 5.35 0.38 -9.57
N GLU A 34 6.26 1.26 -9.96
CA GLU A 34 6.90 2.22 -9.05
C GLU A 34 5.89 3.17 -8.42
N ARG A 35 4.91 3.67 -9.21
CA ARG A 35 3.82 4.50 -8.70
C ARG A 35 2.96 3.75 -7.69
N ALA A 36 2.58 2.50 -7.99
CA ALA A 36 1.82 1.67 -7.04
C ALA A 36 2.61 1.45 -5.74
N LEU A 37 3.91 1.17 -5.83
CA LEU A 37 4.78 1.02 -4.67
C LEU A 37 4.91 2.31 -3.87
N ALA A 38 4.99 3.47 -4.51
CA ALA A 38 5.04 4.77 -3.82
C ALA A 38 3.76 5.02 -3.01
N TRP A 39 2.58 4.71 -3.56
CA TRP A 39 1.30 4.78 -2.85
C TRP A 39 1.26 3.84 -1.63
N VAL A 40 1.69 2.60 -1.80
CA VAL A 40 1.74 1.62 -0.70
C VAL A 40 2.66 2.12 0.41
N LYS A 41 3.86 2.59 0.06
CA LYS A 41 4.82 3.15 1.03
C LYS A 41 4.23 4.35 1.77
N ALA A 42 3.60 5.28 1.07
CA ALA A 42 2.97 6.44 1.69
C ALA A 42 1.90 6.03 2.71
N CYS A 43 1.03 5.07 2.38
CA CYS A 43 0.01 4.59 3.32
C CYS A 43 0.61 3.91 4.56
N ILE A 44 1.71 3.15 4.41
CA ILE A 44 2.42 2.54 5.56
C ILE A 44 3.00 3.63 6.45
N VAL A 45 3.73 4.59 5.88
CA VAL A 45 4.34 5.69 6.64
C VAL A 45 3.27 6.49 7.40
N ILE A 46 2.18 6.87 6.73
CA ILE A 46 1.08 7.59 7.37
C ILE A 46 0.47 6.77 8.51
N HIS A 47 0.23 5.47 8.30
CA HIS A 47 -0.33 4.61 9.34
C HIS A 47 0.60 4.52 10.56
N THR A 48 1.90 4.36 10.33
CA THR A 48 2.91 4.35 11.39
C THR A 48 2.96 5.69 12.13
N LEU A 49 2.95 6.82 11.42
CA LEU A 49 2.95 8.14 12.03
C LEU A 49 1.71 8.38 12.88
N VAL A 50 0.53 8.00 12.39
CA VAL A 50 -0.71 8.08 13.18
C VAL A 50 -0.57 7.23 14.45
N GLY A 51 -0.10 5.98 14.36
CA GLY A 51 0.13 5.15 15.54
C GLY A 51 1.05 5.82 16.56
N ILE A 52 2.18 6.38 16.13
CA ILE A 52 3.11 7.11 17.00
C ILE A 52 2.45 8.33 17.65
N ILE A 53 1.63 9.08 16.91
CA ILE A 53 0.94 10.26 17.44
C ILE A 53 -0.10 9.87 18.47
N GLU A 54 -0.91 8.83 18.19
CA GLU A 54 -1.94 8.36 19.12
C GLU A 54 -1.30 7.77 20.40
N GLU A 55 -0.22 7.00 20.28
CA GLU A 55 0.51 6.43 21.43
C GLU A 55 1.31 7.48 22.22
N GLY A 56 1.79 8.54 21.57
CA GLY A 56 2.55 9.63 22.21
C GLY A 56 1.68 10.78 22.72
N ALA A 57 0.37 10.74 22.45
CA ALA A 57 -0.62 11.69 22.96
C ALA A 57 -1.27 11.23 24.28
N GLU A 58 -0.85 10.07 24.83
CA GLU A 58 -1.18 9.59 26.17
C GLU A 58 -0.08 9.94 27.20
#